data_AF-A0A357CIP8-F1
#
_entry.id   AF-A0A357CIP8-F1
#
_cell.length_a   1.000
_cell.length_b   1.000
_cell.length_c   1.000
_cell.angle_alpha   90.00
_cell.angle_beta   90.00
_cell.angle_gamma   90.00
#
_symmetry.space_group_name_H-M   'P 1'
#
loop_
_entity.id
_entity.type
_entity.pdbx_description
1 polymer ?
#
loop_
_entity_poly.entity_id
_entity_poly.type
_entity_poly.pdbx_seq_one_letter_code
_entity_poly.pdbx_strand_id
1 'polypeptide(L)' 'RFRTLGCWPLTAAIDSDASDIDAVVEETLAAKVSERAGRLIDHDQAGAMEMKKREGYF' A
#
# COMPACT_ATOMS: atom_id res chain seq x y z
N ARG A 1 5.92 4.73 -7.00
CA ARG A 1 6.59 4.18 -5.80
C ARG A 1 5.61 3.44 -4.90
N PHE A 2 6.00 2.29 -4.33
CA PHE A 2 5.26 1.65 -3.24
C PHE A 2 5.74 2.19 -1.91
N ARG A 3 4.82 2.70 -1.08
CA ARG A 3 5.17 3.20 0.27
C ARG A 3 5.14 2.10 1.32
N THR A 4 4.27 1.12 1.14
CA THR A 4 4.22 -0.10 1.95
C THR A 4 4.13 -1.31 1.03
N LEU A 5 4.57 -2.48 1.50
CA LEU A 5 4.57 -3.73 0.74
C LEU A 5 3.79 -4.82 1.48
N GLY A 6 3.23 -5.76 0.71
CA GLY A 6 2.71 -7.03 1.20
C GLY A 6 2.14 -7.81 0.03
N CYS A 7 1.04 -8.55 0.22
CA CYS A 7 0.54 -9.43 -0.84
C CYS A 7 0.11 -8.65 -2.10
N TRP A 8 0.46 -9.20 -3.25
CA TRP A 8 -0.08 -8.87 -4.57
C TRP A 8 -1.42 -9.60 -4.78
N PRO A 9 -2.44 -9.02 -5.44
CA PRO A 9 -2.56 -7.65 -5.99
C PRO A 9 -3.05 -6.56 -5.02
N LEU A 10 -3.02 -6.78 -3.70
CA LEU A 10 -3.64 -5.89 -2.71
C LEU A 10 -2.77 -4.69 -2.27
N THR A 11 -1.70 -4.39 -3.01
CA THR A 11 -0.76 -3.31 -2.69
C THR A 11 -0.70 -2.35 -3.88
N ALA A 12 -1.12 -1.10 -3.67
CA ALA A 12 -1.10 -0.06 -4.69
C ALA A 12 0.15 0.82 -4.56
N ALA A 13 0.64 1.28 -5.72
CA ALA A 13 1.66 2.31 -5.80
C ALA A 13 1.02 3.70 -5.80
N ILE A 14 1.83 4.70 -5.47
CA ILE A 14 1.55 6.11 -5.74
C ILE A 14 2.51 6.63 -6.80
N ASP A 15 2.15 7.68 -7.51
CA ASP A 15 3.11 8.44 -8.31
C ASP A 15 4.12 9.13 -7.39
N SER A 16 5.36 9.20 -7.86
CA SER A 16 6.48 9.78 -7.11
C SER A 16 7.56 10.17 -8.11
N ASP A 17 7.95 11.44 -8.08
CA ASP A 17 9.01 12.02 -8.93
C ASP A 17 10.39 11.96 -8.23
N ALA A 18 10.46 11.40 -7.03
CA ALA A 18 11.69 11.28 -6.28
C ALA A 18 12.71 10.41 -7.02
N SER A 19 13.90 10.96 -7.26
CA SER A 19 15.00 10.28 -7.97
C SER A 19 16.19 9.92 -7.09
N ASP A 20 16.17 10.36 -5.83
CA ASP A 20 17.17 10.07 -4.80
C ASP A 20 16.53 9.86 -3.42
N ILE A 21 17.36 9.53 -2.42
CA ILE A 21 16.89 9.20 -1.06
C ILE A 21 16.36 10.42 -0.34
N ASP A 22 17.02 11.57 -0.49
CA ASP A 22 16.64 12.79 0.23
C ASP A 22 15.25 13.25 -0.22
N ALA A 23 14.98 13.20 -1.53
CA ALA A 23 13.66 13.46 -2.10
C ALA A 23 12.58 12.49 -1.58
N VAL A 24 12.92 11.20 -1.38
CA VAL A 24 11.97 10.22 -0.80
C VAL A 24 11.65 10.56 0.66
N VAL A 25 12.66 11.00 1.43
CA VAL A 25 12.47 11.39 2.84
C VAL A 25 11.58 12.63 2.91
N GLU A 26 11.86 13.66 2.10
CA GLU A 26 11.04 14.88 2.04
C GLU A 26 9.58 14.58 1.64
N GLU A 27 9.37 13.78 0.58
CA GLU A 27 8.03 13.35 0.14
C GLU A 27 7.29 12.61 1.27
N THR A 28 7.99 11.75 2.01
CA THR A 28 7.41 10.97 3.11
C THR A 28 7.03 11.86 4.29
N LEU A 29 7.88 12.82 4.66
CA LEU A 29 7.61 13.78 5.74
C LEU A 29 6.46 14.75 5.39
N ALA A 30 6.34 15.13 4.11
CA ALA A 30 5.28 16.01 3.64
C ALA A 30 3.92 15.28 3.47
N ALA A 31 3.89 13.94 3.53
CA ALA A 31 2.70 13.17 3.27
C ALA A 31 1.63 13.37 4.34
N LYS A 32 0.42 13.73 3.89
CA LYS A 32 -0.77 13.92 4.77
C LYS A 32 -1.62 12.67 4.93
N VAL A 33 -1.26 11.61 4.21
CA VAL A 33 -1.98 10.34 4.16
C VAL A 33 -1.09 9.22 4.69
N SER A 34 -1.69 8.32 5.45
CA SER A 34 -1.02 7.14 6.01
C SER A 34 -0.18 6.41 4.96
N GLU A 35 1.01 5.96 5.34
CA GLU A 35 1.86 5.11 4.52
C GLU A 35 1.12 3.85 4.02
N ARG A 36 0.16 3.37 4.81
CA ARG A 36 -0.69 2.23 4.50
C ARG A 36 -1.89 2.53 3.61
N ALA A 37 -2.08 3.76 3.13
CA ALA A 37 -3.22 4.10 2.27
C ALA A 37 -3.29 3.27 0.96
N GLY A 38 -2.17 2.69 0.52
CA GLY A 38 -2.13 1.77 -0.62
C GLY A 38 -2.52 0.32 -0.31
N ARG A 39 -2.86 -0.02 0.94
CA ARG A 39 -3.29 -1.36 1.35
C ARG A 39 -4.79 -1.51 1.13
N LEU A 40 -5.16 -2.05 -0.03
CA LEU A 40 -6.57 -2.28 -0.37
C LEU A 40 -7.29 -3.16 0.66
N ILE A 41 -6.56 -4.07 1.30
CA ILE A 41 -7.06 -4.95 2.35
C ILE A 41 -7.45 -4.22 3.64
N ASP A 42 -6.83 -3.07 3.94
CA ASP A 42 -7.10 -2.34 5.18
C ASP A 42 -8.48 -1.65 5.14
N HIS A 43 -9.06 -1.53 3.95
CA HIS A 43 -10.39 -0.98 3.69
C HIS A 43 -11.45 -2.07 3.52
N ASP A 44 -11.08 -3.34 3.63
CA ASP A 44 -11.97 -4.47 3.42
C ASP A 44 -12.72 -4.85 4.72
N GLN A 45 -13.73 -5.70 4.58
CA GLN A 45 -14.56 -6.11 5.71
C GLN A 45 -13.81 -7.03 6.67
N ALA A 46 -14.26 -7.09 7.93
CA ALA A 46 -13.73 -8.06 8.88
C ALA A 46 -13.87 -9.49 8.32
N GLY A 47 -12.76 -10.24 8.27
CA GLY A 47 -12.73 -11.58 7.70
C GLY A 47 -12.47 -11.64 6.18
N ALA A 48 -12.15 -10.52 5.53
CA ALA A 48 -11.84 -10.47 4.10
C ALA A 48 -10.74 -11.44 3.65
N MET A 49 -9.76 -11.75 4.51
CA MET A 49 -8.71 -12.72 4.20
C MET A 49 -9.24 -14.14 4.06
N GLU A 50 -10.19 -14.53 4.90
CA GLU A 50 -10.79 -15.87 4.83
C GLU A 50 -11.70 -16.00 3.60
N MET A 51 -12.37 -14.92 3.19
CA MET A 51 -13.09 -14.87 1.92
C MET A 51 -12.15 -14.99 0.73
N LYS A 52 -11.08 -14.19 0.69
CA LYS A 52 -10.08 -14.24 -0.39
C LYS A 52 -9.39 -15.60 -0.50
N LYS A 53 -9.13 -16.29 0.62
CA LYS A 53 -8.68 -17.69 0.61
C LYS A 53 -9.65 -18.61 -0.13
N ARG A 54 -10.95 -18.50 0.14
CA ARG A 54 -11.99 -19.29 -0.53
C ARG A 54 -12.08 -18.96 -2.03
N GLU A 55 -11.78 -17.72 -2.40
CA GLU A 55 -11.75 -17.24 -3.79
C GLU A 55 -10.47 -17.62 -4.55
N GLY A 56 -9.51 -18.30 -3.90
CA GLY A 56 -8.25 -18.74 -4.54
C GLY A 56 -7.17 -17.67 -4.61
N TYR A 57 -7.20 -16.68 -3.70
CA TYR A 57 -6.17 -15.66 -3.57
C TYR A 57 -4.81 -16.21 -3.12
N PHE A 58 -4.79 -17.42 -2.55
CA PHE A 58 -3.61 -18.14 -2.10
C PHE A 58 -3.33 -19.36 -2.95
#